data_AF-A0A257AIS4-F1
#
_entry.id   AF-A0A257AIS4-F1
#
_cell.length_a   1.000
_cell.length_b   1.000
_cell.length_c   1.000
_cell.angle_alpha   90.00
_cell.angle_beta   90.00
_cell.angle_gamma   90.00
#
_symmetry.space_group_name_H-M   'P 1'
#
loop_
_entity.id
_entity.type
_entity.pdbx_description
1 polymer ?
#
loop_
_entity_poly.entity_id
_entity_poly.type
_entity_poly.pdbx_seq_one_letter_code
_entity_poly.pdbx_strand_id
1 'polypeptide(L)'
;MKEGLNVMQFGGIYEFKEVPCPLCGYSLIIPVFPGYRISSRCPRCGGVLYIAVGRDGGIRIRGRSYLELVKEEVLRIAKENINKYLEIGGKIYCSYCGYALEKPKIEVSEENGVIEAYTVCPKCGGKMSWVTQEVSRGTQIF
;
A
#
# COMPACT_ATOMS: atom_id res chain seq x y z
N MET A 1 0.48 20.93 -39.17
CA MET A 1 1.02 19.57 -39.41
C MET A 1 1.93 19.27 -38.24
N LYS A 2 1.54 18.37 -37.33
CA LYS A 2 2.39 17.95 -36.21
C LYS A 2 2.80 16.50 -36.46
N GLU A 3 4.09 16.31 -36.63
CA GLU A 3 4.73 15.04 -36.96
C GLU A 3 4.47 14.02 -35.85
N GLY A 4 3.91 12.88 -36.25
CA GLY A 4 3.73 11.74 -35.38
C GLY A 4 5.09 11.13 -35.05
N LEU A 5 5.40 11.04 -33.77
CA LEU A 5 6.47 10.20 -33.26
C LEU A 5 6.07 8.73 -33.48
N ASN A 6 6.46 8.19 -34.62
CA ASN A 6 6.44 6.76 -34.91
C ASN A 6 7.65 6.13 -34.23
N VAL A 7 7.43 5.38 -33.15
CA VAL A 7 8.45 4.53 -32.53
C VAL A 7 8.19 3.09 -32.99
N MET A 8 8.95 2.61 -33.98
CA MET A 8 9.07 1.16 -34.23
C MET A 8 9.82 0.54 -33.01
N GLN A 9 9.61 -0.69 -32.51
CA GLN A 9 9.39 -1.95 -33.21
C GLN A 9 9.15 -3.06 -32.15
N PHE A 10 7.89 -3.48 -31.93
CA PHE A 10 7.50 -4.82 -31.48
C PHE A 10 6.08 -5.02 -32.01
N GLY A 11 5.85 -6.03 -32.85
CA GLY A 11 4.71 -6.17 -33.77
C GLY A 11 3.31 -6.35 -33.14
N GLY A 12 2.86 -5.38 -32.37
CA GLY A 12 1.48 -5.20 -31.95
C GLY A 12 1.11 -3.71 -32.01
N ILE A 13 -0.12 -3.41 -32.43
CA ILE A 13 -0.65 -2.04 -32.36
C ILE A 13 -0.76 -1.69 -30.87
N TYR A 14 0.10 -0.79 -30.38
CA TYR A 14 -0.07 -0.21 -29.05
C TYR A 14 -0.83 1.11 -29.20
N GLU A 15 -2.05 1.15 -28.69
CA GLU A 15 -2.80 2.40 -28.57
C GLU A 15 -2.48 3.02 -27.21
N PHE A 16 -2.40 4.34 -27.12
CA PHE A 16 -2.41 5.02 -25.83
C PHE A 16 -3.82 5.47 -25.51
N LYS A 17 -4.27 5.24 -24.28
CA LYS A 17 -5.56 5.73 -23.79
C LYS A 17 -5.38 6.58 -22.56
N GLU A 18 -6.22 7.59 -22.47
CA GLU A 18 -6.36 8.43 -21.30
C GLU A 18 -7.27 7.73 -20.29
N VAL A 19 -6.79 7.54 -19.07
CA VAL A 19 -7.51 6.88 -17.99
C VAL A 19 -7.37 7.71 -16.71
N PRO A 20 -8.48 8.02 -16.02
CA PRO A 20 -8.40 8.78 -14.78
C PRO A 20 -7.81 7.94 -13.65
N CYS A 21 -6.93 8.55 -12.84
CA CYS A 21 -6.48 7.97 -11.60
C CYS A 21 -7.66 7.78 -10.64
N PRO A 22 -7.91 6.56 -10.13
CA PRO A 22 -9.06 6.29 -9.26
C PRO A 22 -8.95 6.95 -7.87
N LEU A 23 -7.80 7.52 -7.52
CA LEU A 23 -7.57 8.17 -6.22
C LEU A 23 -7.73 9.68 -6.25
N CYS A 24 -7.33 10.33 -7.35
CA CYS A 24 -7.28 11.80 -7.43
C CYS A 24 -7.85 12.38 -8.73
N GLY A 25 -8.36 11.54 -9.63
CA GLY A 25 -8.95 11.94 -10.91
C GLY A 25 -7.97 12.46 -11.96
N TYR A 26 -6.66 12.52 -11.67
CA TYR A 26 -5.65 12.95 -12.64
C TYR A 26 -5.63 12.02 -13.87
N SER A 27 -5.69 12.59 -15.06
CA SER A 27 -5.61 11.85 -16.32
C SER A 27 -4.24 11.27 -16.56
N LEU A 28 -4.17 9.95 -16.74
CA LEU A 28 -2.96 9.21 -17.04
C LEU A 28 -3.01 8.75 -18.49
N ILE A 29 -1.90 8.87 -19.19
CA ILE A 29 -1.74 8.28 -20.52
C ILE A 29 -1.09 6.93 -20.32
N ILE A 30 -1.83 5.86 -20.60
CA ILE A 30 -1.34 4.49 -20.45
C ILE A 30 -1.34 3.78 -21.80
N PRO A 31 -0.36 2.92 -22.06
CA PRO A 31 -0.39 2.13 -23.26
C PRO A 31 -1.31 0.91 -23.07
N VAL A 32 -2.03 0.56 -24.13
CA VAL A 32 -3.05 -0.47 -24.18
C VAL A 32 -2.51 -1.59 -25.05
N PHE A 33 -1.97 -2.61 -24.39
CA PHE A 33 -1.56 -3.83 -25.04
C PHE A 33 -2.38 -5.00 -24.49
N PRO A 34 -3.06 -5.79 -25.34
CA PRO A 34 -3.91 -6.88 -24.89
C PRO A 34 -3.19 -7.86 -23.96
N GLY A 35 -3.80 -8.16 -22.81
CA GLY A 35 -3.22 -9.06 -21.81
C GLY A 35 -2.15 -8.44 -20.92
N TYR A 36 -1.88 -7.14 -21.06
CA TYR A 36 -0.87 -6.45 -20.27
C TYR A 36 -1.29 -6.19 -18.83
N ARG A 37 -0.31 -6.25 -17.93
CA ARG A 37 -0.43 -5.84 -16.53
C ARG A 37 0.78 -5.01 -16.14
N ILE A 38 0.54 -3.85 -15.55
CA ILE A 38 1.58 -2.96 -15.04
C ILE A 38 1.20 -2.39 -13.68
N SER A 39 2.20 -2.18 -12.83
CA SER A 39 2.12 -1.28 -11.69
C SER A 39 2.84 0.03 -12.00
N SER A 40 2.18 1.16 -11.77
CA SER A 40 2.77 2.49 -11.94
C SER A 40 2.38 3.39 -10.76
N ARG A 41 2.94 4.60 -10.65
CA ARG A 41 2.55 5.59 -9.65
C ARG A 41 1.82 6.75 -10.32
N CYS A 42 0.77 7.25 -9.67
CA CYS A 42 0.15 8.49 -10.11
C CYS A 42 1.14 9.64 -9.86
N PRO A 43 1.53 10.41 -10.89
CA PRO A 43 2.49 11.50 -10.72
C PRO A 43 1.94 12.64 -9.87
N ARG A 44 0.61 12.75 -9.75
CA ARG A 44 -0.05 13.80 -8.97
C ARG A 44 -0.18 13.45 -7.48
N CYS A 45 -0.67 12.25 -7.15
CA CYS A 45 -0.95 11.87 -5.76
C CYS A 45 0.02 10.84 -5.18
N GLY A 46 0.96 10.32 -5.97
CA GLY A 46 1.92 9.30 -5.54
C GLY A 46 1.32 7.90 -5.29
N GLY A 47 0.00 7.74 -5.42
CA GLY A 47 -0.67 6.46 -5.22
C GLY A 47 -0.21 5.41 -6.22
N VAL A 48 -0.11 4.16 -5.77
CA VAL A 48 0.27 3.02 -6.61
C VAL A 48 -0.96 2.55 -7.38
N LEU A 49 -0.79 2.38 -8.68
CA LEU A 49 -1.82 2.04 -9.65
C LEU A 49 -1.51 0.67 -10.23
N TYR A 50 -2.48 -0.23 -10.16
CA TYR A 50 -2.43 -1.54 -10.80
C TYR A 50 -3.38 -1.50 -11.99
N ILE A 51 -2.81 -1.65 -13.18
CA ILE A 51 -3.51 -1.52 -14.45
C ILE A 51 -3.47 -2.89 -15.13
N ALA A 52 -4.63 -3.35 -15.58
CA ALA A 52 -4.79 -4.57 -16.36
C ALA A 52 -5.57 -4.26 -17.64
N VAL A 53 -5.04 -4.70 -18.77
CA VAL A 53 -5.67 -4.58 -20.09
C VAL A 53 -6.17 -5.96 -20.50
N GLY A 54 -7.48 -6.09 -20.68
CA GLY A 54 -8.13 -7.30 -21.16
C GLY A 54 -7.73 -7.63 -22.60
N ARG A 55 -7.99 -8.88 -23.03
CA ARG A 55 -7.75 -9.29 -24.42
C ARG A 55 -8.69 -8.59 -25.41
N ASP A 56 -9.82 -8.11 -24.93
CA ASP A 56 -10.82 -7.29 -25.62
C ASP A 56 -10.46 -5.79 -25.67
N GLY A 57 -9.31 -5.40 -25.10
CA GLY A 57 -8.89 -4.00 -24.99
C GLY A 57 -9.57 -3.23 -23.86
N GLY A 58 -10.37 -3.89 -23.02
CA GLY A 58 -10.96 -3.29 -21.83
C GLY A 58 -9.91 -2.98 -20.76
N ILE A 59 -10.00 -1.83 -20.11
CA ILE A 59 -9.03 -1.39 -19.09
C ILE A 59 -9.64 -1.52 -17.70
N ARG A 60 -8.92 -2.16 -16.79
CA ARG A 60 -9.22 -2.16 -15.35
C ARG A 60 -8.08 -1.48 -14.62
N ILE A 61 -8.40 -0.45 -13.85
CA ILE A 61 -7.43 0.26 -13.01
C ILE A 61 -7.88 0.21 -11.56
N ARG A 62 -6.95 -0.10 -10.66
CA ARG A 62 -7.14 -0.03 -9.22
C ARG A 62 -6.01 0.80 -8.62
N GLY A 63 -6.36 1.78 -7.78
CA GLY A 63 -5.39 2.55 -7.02
C GLY A 63 -5.32 2.09 -5.57
N ARG A 64 -4.14 2.22 -4.96
CA ARG A 64 -3.93 2.22 -3.51
C ARG A 64 -3.12 3.44 -3.14
N SER A 65 -3.53 4.16 -2.11
CA SER A 65 -2.72 5.26 -1.59
C SER A 65 -1.42 4.72 -0.98
N TYR A 66 -0.36 5.52 -1.02
CA TYR A 66 0.90 5.15 -0.36
C TYR A 66 0.68 4.89 1.14
N LEU A 67 -0.15 5.71 1.76
CA LEU A 67 -0.55 5.60 3.15
C LEU A 67 -1.21 4.25 3.48
N GLU A 68 -2.15 3.77 2.65
CA GLU A 68 -2.75 2.45 2.84
C GLU A 68 -1.72 1.33 2.74
N LEU A 69 -0.78 1.41 1.79
CA LEU A 69 0.28 0.41 1.65
C LEU A 69 1.18 0.37 2.88
N VAL A 70 1.54 1.54 3.42
CA VAL A 70 2.35 1.60 4.65
C VAL A 70 1.56 1.06 5.85
N LYS A 71 0.26 1.35 5.97
CA LYS A 71 -0.59 0.78 7.03
C LYS A 71 -0.64 -0.74 6.97
N GLU A 72 -0.82 -1.30 5.78
CA GLU A 72 -0.82 -2.75 5.57
C GLU A 72 0.53 -3.37 5.93
N GLU A 73 1.63 -2.73 5.56
CA GLU A 73 2.99 -3.19 5.85
C GLU A 73 3.31 -3.14 7.34
N VAL A 74 3.00 -2.03 8.01
CA VAL A 74 3.16 -1.87 9.47
C VAL A 74 2.35 -2.94 10.22
N LEU A 75 1.11 -3.20 9.80
CA LEU A 75 0.28 -4.27 10.36
C LEU A 75 0.88 -5.66 10.13
N ARG A 76 1.40 -5.92 8.92
CA ARG A 76 2.03 -7.20 8.56
C ARG A 76 3.24 -7.48 9.44
N ILE A 77 4.15 -6.51 9.57
CA ILE A 77 5.36 -6.63 10.39
C ILE A 77 4.98 -6.84 11.86
N ALA A 78 4.01 -6.09 12.39
CA ALA A 78 3.56 -6.26 13.78
C ALA A 78 3.00 -7.67 14.04
N LYS A 79 2.19 -8.20 13.10
CA LYS A 79 1.68 -9.58 13.18
C LYS A 79 2.81 -10.61 13.15
N GLU A 80 3.77 -10.44 12.25
CA GLU A 80 4.93 -11.33 12.16
C GLU A 80 5.77 -11.31 13.43
N ASN A 81 6.00 -10.14 14.02
CA ASN A 81 6.73 -10.01 15.28
C ASN A 81 6.00 -10.72 16.42
N ILE A 82 4.71 -10.47 16.60
CA ILE A 82 3.91 -11.15 17.64
C ILE A 82 3.92 -12.66 17.44
N ASN A 83 3.66 -13.14 16.21
CA ASN A 83 3.61 -14.57 15.93
C ASN A 83 4.96 -15.24 16.23
N LYS A 84 6.08 -14.65 15.80
CA LYS A 84 7.43 -15.17 16.11
C LYS A 84 7.66 -15.28 17.62
N TYR A 85 7.23 -14.30 18.41
CA TYR A 85 7.32 -14.35 19.87
C TYR A 85 6.46 -15.46 20.48
N LEU A 86 5.24 -15.65 19.98
CA LEU A 86 4.33 -16.69 20.48
C LEU A 86 4.80 -18.10 20.09
N GLU A 87 5.35 -18.27 18.88
CA GLU A 87 5.87 -19.55 18.38
C GLU A 87 7.01 -20.11 19.22
N ILE A 88 7.86 -19.25 19.80
CA ILE A 88 8.94 -19.66 20.71
C ILE A 88 8.48 -19.84 22.17
N GLY A 89 7.16 -19.88 22.42
CA GLY A 89 6.59 -19.99 23.77
C GLY A 89 6.64 -18.70 24.59
N GLY A 90 6.95 -17.57 23.94
CA GLY A 90 6.93 -16.26 24.57
C GLY A 90 5.51 -15.88 25.00
N LYS A 91 5.43 -15.11 26.09
CA LYS A 91 4.17 -14.54 26.59
C LYS A 91 4.24 -13.03 26.49
N ILE A 92 3.16 -12.42 26.06
CA ILE A 92 3.06 -10.97 25.92
C ILE A 92 2.39 -10.43 27.18
N TYR A 93 3.06 -9.52 27.87
CA TYR A 93 2.54 -8.89 29.08
C TYR A 93 2.34 -7.40 28.86
N CYS A 94 1.31 -6.86 29.50
CA CYS A 94 1.08 -5.44 29.54
C CYS A 94 2.20 -4.73 30.31
N SER A 95 2.91 -3.83 29.63
CA SER A 95 3.96 -3.00 30.25
C SER A 95 3.45 -2.08 31.37
N TYR A 96 2.14 -1.77 31.39
CA TYR A 96 1.53 -0.88 32.37
C TYR A 96 0.99 -1.60 33.62
N CYS A 97 0.38 -2.77 33.46
CA CYS A 97 -0.32 -3.45 34.57
C CYS A 97 0.07 -4.93 34.76
N GLY A 98 1.03 -5.44 33.98
CA GLY A 98 1.53 -6.82 34.06
C GLY A 98 0.54 -7.90 33.59
N TYR A 99 -0.65 -7.54 33.11
CA TYR A 99 -1.62 -8.51 32.61
C TYR A 99 -1.07 -9.30 31.42
N ALA A 100 -1.24 -10.63 31.42
CA ALA A 100 -0.84 -11.48 30.30
C ALA A 100 -1.88 -11.40 29.17
N LEU A 101 -1.47 -10.99 27.98
CA LEU A 101 -2.31 -10.94 26.80
C LEU A 101 -2.29 -12.30 26.09
N GLU A 102 -3.34 -13.08 26.26
CA GLU A 102 -3.47 -14.40 25.62
C GLU A 102 -3.71 -14.32 24.11
N LYS A 103 -4.48 -13.32 23.66
CA LYS A 103 -4.81 -13.08 22.25
C LYS A 103 -4.69 -11.59 21.93
N PRO A 104 -3.46 -11.06 21.80
CA PRO A 104 -3.25 -9.65 21.49
C PRO A 104 -3.86 -9.29 20.13
N LYS A 105 -4.82 -8.37 20.13
CA LYS A 105 -5.39 -7.80 18.91
C LYS A 105 -4.54 -6.58 18.50
N ILE A 106 -3.97 -6.63 17.30
CA ILE A 106 -3.22 -5.51 16.74
C ILE A 106 -4.20 -4.55 16.07
N GLU A 107 -4.04 -3.27 16.37
CA GLU A 107 -4.73 -2.15 15.74
C GLU A 107 -3.68 -1.22 15.12
N VAL A 108 -4.11 -0.41 14.15
CA VAL A 108 -3.24 0.55 13.46
C VAL A 108 -3.84 1.94 13.61
N SER A 109 -3.05 2.90 14.06
CA SER A 109 -3.38 4.33 14.05
C SER A 109 -2.48 5.09 13.08
N GLU A 110 -2.97 6.25 12.68
CA GLU A 110 -2.19 7.25 11.95
C GLU A 110 -2.39 8.58 12.64
N GLU A 111 -1.32 9.17 13.15
CA GLU A 111 -1.33 10.49 13.78
C GLU A 111 -0.11 11.28 13.33
N ASN A 112 -0.30 12.50 12.84
CA ASN A 112 0.77 13.41 12.42
C ASN A 112 1.80 12.81 11.44
N GLY A 113 1.35 11.95 10.51
CA GLY A 113 2.23 11.28 9.55
C GLY A 113 3.01 10.10 10.13
N VAL A 114 2.71 9.69 11.36
CA VAL A 114 3.25 8.47 11.97
C VAL A 114 2.19 7.40 11.92
N ILE A 115 2.52 6.25 11.35
CA ILE A 115 1.70 5.05 11.40
C ILE A 115 2.24 4.15 12.50
N GLU A 116 1.38 3.75 13.41
CA GLU A 116 1.74 2.89 14.53
C GLU A 116 0.83 1.65 14.55
N ALA A 117 1.43 0.46 14.66
CA ALA A 117 0.73 -0.76 15.04
C ALA A 117 0.94 -1.03 16.52
N TYR A 118 -0.17 -1.20 17.25
CA TYR A 118 -0.17 -1.37 18.70
C TYR A 118 -1.22 -2.40 19.14
N THR A 119 -1.07 -2.89 20.36
CA THR A 119 -2.10 -3.68 21.05
C THR A 119 -2.63 -2.91 22.24
N VAL A 120 -3.94 -2.97 22.48
CA VAL A 120 -4.59 -2.40 23.68
C VAL A 120 -4.70 -3.48 24.76
N CYS A 121 -4.24 -3.17 25.98
CA CYS A 121 -4.45 -4.05 27.12
C CYS A 121 -5.95 -4.08 27.49
N PRO A 122 -6.60 -5.25 27.51
CA PRO A 122 -8.03 -5.33 27.86
C PRO A 122 -8.30 -5.03 29.34
N LYS A 123 -7.28 -5.10 30.21
CA LYS A 123 -7.42 -4.85 31.65
C LYS A 123 -7.31 -3.38 32.02
N CYS A 124 -6.32 -2.66 31.48
CA CYS A 124 -6.05 -1.26 31.86
C CYS A 124 -6.17 -0.25 30.72
N GLY A 125 -6.43 -0.68 29.48
CA GLY A 125 -6.50 0.19 28.31
C GLY A 125 -5.15 0.69 27.79
N GLY A 126 -4.03 0.30 28.42
CA GLY A 126 -2.69 0.73 28.01
C GLY A 126 -2.35 0.26 26.58
N LYS A 127 -1.83 1.19 25.76
CA LYS A 127 -1.40 0.93 24.38
C LYS A 127 0.07 0.50 24.34
N MET A 128 0.34 -0.66 23.75
CA MET A 128 1.70 -1.19 23.60
C MET A 128 2.08 -1.19 22.12
N SER A 129 3.06 -0.36 21.78
CA SER A 129 3.57 -0.22 20.40
C SER A 129 4.40 -1.43 19.98
N TRP A 130 4.21 -1.88 18.74
CA TRP A 130 4.99 -2.96 18.12
C TRP A 130 5.87 -2.48 16.98
N VAL A 131 5.31 -1.60 16.14
CA VAL A 131 5.96 -1.10 14.93
C VAL A 131 5.48 0.32 14.71
N THR A 132 6.43 1.22 14.46
CA THR A 132 6.16 2.62 14.14
C THR A 132 6.90 2.98 12.87
N GLN A 133 6.20 3.63 11.94
CA GLN A 133 6.75 4.08 10.67
C GLN A 133 6.36 5.53 10.43
N GLU A 134 7.36 6.39 10.23
CA GLU A 134 7.14 7.76 9.77
C GLU A 134 6.89 7.77 8.26
N VAL A 135 5.87 8.51 7.86
CA VAL A 135 5.47 8.74 6.47
C VAL A 135 5.70 10.21 6.16
N SER A 136 6.90 10.53 5.68
CA SER A 136 7.14 11.87 5.14
C SER A 136 6.34 12.03 3.84
N ARG A 137 5.67 13.17 3.66
CA ARG A 137 4.92 13.52 2.43
C ARG A 137 5.83 13.72 1.19
N GLY A 138 7.08 13.26 1.22
CA GLY A 138 8.08 13.60 0.23
C GLY A 138 9.02 12.47 -0.18
N THR A 139 8.79 11.20 0.22
CA THR A 139 9.65 10.11 -0.24
C THR A 139 9.35 9.77 -1.70
N GLN A 140 9.93 10.55 -2.61
CA GLN A 140 10.20 10.13 -3.99
C GLN A 140 11.17 8.94 -3.91
N ILE A 141 10.63 7.73 -3.94
CA ILE A 141 11.45 6.53 -4.15
C ILE A 141 11.70 6.47 -5.66
N PHE A 142 12.93 6.79 -6.07
CA PHE A 142 13.45 6.65 -7.44
C PHE A 142 13.36 5.20 -7.93
#